data_AF-A0A1G8LCU7-F1
#
_entry.id   AF-A0A1G8LCU7-F1
#
_cell.length_a   1.000
_cell.length_b   1.000
_cell.length_c   1.000
_cell.angle_alpha   90.00
_cell.angle_beta   90.00
_cell.angle_gamma   90.00
#
_symmetry.space_group_name_H-M   'P 1'
#
loop_
_entity.id
_entity.type
_entity.pdbx_description
1 polymer ?
#
loop_
_entity_poly.entity_id
_entity_poly.type
_entity_poly.pdbx_seq_one_letter_code
_entity_poly.pdbx_strand_id
1 'polypeptide(L)'
;MCLNTIACGADKDSTVTSSEETNSPTNAEFFEHFDGKLSSVEYFEFNERKTVFTNEQALSIIQDTLNSCTYEEIDSNDYKKGFYSINLVFEDRTEPLGIAISTIAVGGKQYKTIDGDLSAIISIINSGSMNYISSYFIDSHEHESMKDGYTVKCDLNTDGKNEKIVVEQLECNGGDGGYFPHVYSSDGEELIYQEDKYATPFDIDWNEGAATISYNDEVLVDFTKENVKEIYYKLGSSEYYDISNIEGTVMSAYDSKSDCASGFVVTDNGELLVKYYISGAYGHSDTFGYGVLHLTLDKENKWTIKPEFVLDSDPHKEVALDDSLEESTDEYIVSSTSPVETLPYDPEAEWNYVPLD
;
A
#
# COMPACT_ATOMS: atom_id res chain seq x y z
N MET A 1 19.72 -68.83 -6.02
CA MET A 1 21.20 -68.74 -6.01
C MET A 1 21.54 -67.57 -5.11
N CYS A 2 21.71 -67.85 -3.83
CA CYS A 2 23.01 -68.01 -3.14
C CYS A 2 23.57 -66.66 -2.68
N LEU A 3 23.43 -66.45 -1.37
CA LEU A 3 24.24 -65.59 -0.51
C LEU A 3 25.74 -65.77 -0.78
N ASN A 4 26.52 -64.72 -0.59
CA ASN A 4 27.72 -64.81 0.26
C ASN A 4 28.16 -63.45 0.80
N THR A 5 28.40 -63.47 2.12
CA THR A 5 29.03 -62.48 2.97
C THR A 5 30.44 -62.99 3.31
N ILE A 6 31.47 -62.15 3.25
CA ILE A 6 32.74 -62.21 4.04
C ILE A 6 33.21 -60.73 4.12
N ALA A 7 33.16 -59.99 5.23
CA ALA A 7 33.79 -60.08 6.56
C ALA A 7 35.23 -59.52 6.66
N CYS A 8 35.33 -58.42 7.41
CA CYS A 8 36.38 -57.91 8.31
C CYS A 8 37.78 -57.51 7.80
N GLY A 9 38.14 -56.26 8.17
CA GLY A 9 39.49 -55.78 8.33
C GLY A 9 39.47 -54.36 8.91
N ALA A 10 39.45 -54.25 10.23
CA ALA A 10 39.71 -52.99 10.92
C ALA A 10 41.23 -52.79 11.00
N ASP A 11 41.72 -51.66 10.55
CA ASP A 11 42.90 -51.04 11.16
C ASP A 11 42.78 -49.51 11.07
N LYS A 12 43.10 -48.90 12.20
CA LYS A 12 43.15 -47.47 12.43
C LYS A 12 44.30 -46.91 11.60
N ASP A 13 44.03 -45.87 10.82
CA ASP A 13 45.01 -44.80 10.68
C ASP A 13 44.31 -43.45 10.76
N SER A 14 44.69 -42.72 11.80
CA SER A 14 44.27 -41.36 12.07
C SER A 14 44.98 -40.42 11.10
N THR A 15 44.41 -40.24 9.92
CA THR A 15 44.73 -39.06 9.11
C THR A 15 43.86 -37.91 9.59
N VAL A 16 44.49 -37.00 10.31
CA VAL A 16 44.06 -35.62 10.49
C VAL A 16 43.80 -35.06 9.09
N THR A 17 42.54 -35.08 8.67
CA THR A 17 42.07 -34.24 7.57
C THR A 17 42.21 -32.80 8.07
N SER A 18 43.26 -32.14 7.56
CA SER A 18 43.34 -30.69 7.54
C SER A 18 41.96 -30.16 7.14
N SER A 19 41.36 -29.34 7.99
CA SER A 19 40.30 -28.44 7.59
C SER A 19 40.78 -27.74 6.33
N GLU A 20 40.19 -28.08 5.19
CA GLU A 20 40.23 -27.20 4.03
C GLU A 20 39.67 -25.88 4.54
N GLU A 21 40.55 -24.90 4.71
CA GLU A 21 40.15 -23.51 4.71
C GLU A 21 39.40 -23.32 3.40
N THR A 22 38.07 -23.37 3.49
CA THR A 22 37.21 -22.84 2.46
C THR A 22 37.61 -21.38 2.35
N ASN A 23 38.41 -21.07 1.33
CA ASN A 23 38.64 -19.71 0.85
C ASN A 23 37.27 -19.18 0.40
N SER A 24 36.43 -18.81 1.37
CA SER A 24 35.33 -17.90 1.12
C SER A 24 35.99 -16.64 0.58
N PRO A 25 35.57 -16.15 -0.60
CA PRO A 25 36.05 -14.87 -1.11
C PRO A 25 35.94 -13.88 0.03
N THR A 26 37.06 -13.23 0.34
CA THR A 26 37.12 -12.26 1.43
C THR A 26 35.97 -11.27 1.21
N ASN A 27 35.12 -11.09 2.23
CA ASN A 27 33.96 -10.18 2.22
C ASN A 27 34.22 -8.83 1.51
N ALA A 28 35.48 -8.37 1.46
CA ALA A 28 35.94 -7.22 0.71
C ALA A 28 35.41 -7.13 -0.73
N GLU A 29 35.52 -8.18 -1.57
CA GLU A 29 35.09 -8.11 -2.98
C GLU A 29 33.57 -7.91 -3.12
N PHE A 30 32.80 -8.47 -2.19
CA PHE A 30 31.35 -8.29 -2.17
C PHE A 30 30.97 -6.85 -1.78
N PHE A 31 31.65 -6.26 -0.79
CA PHE A 31 31.38 -4.90 -0.34
C PHE A 31 31.85 -3.82 -1.33
N GLU A 32 32.76 -4.13 -2.27
CA GLU A 32 33.13 -3.21 -3.36
C GLU A 32 31.93 -2.82 -4.24
N HIS A 33 30.92 -3.70 -4.35
CA HIS A 33 29.66 -3.38 -5.06
C HIS A 33 28.85 -2.27 -4.37
N PHE A 34 29.10 -2.00 -3.09
CA PHE A 34 28.34 -1.02 -2.32
C PHE A 34 29.19 0.17 -1.86
N ASP A 35 30.46 0.23 -2.24
CA ASP A 35 31.35 1.32 -1.83
C ASP A 35 31.00 2.64 -2.53
N GLY A 36 31.12 3.76 -1.81
CA GLY A 36 30.79 5.08 -2.32
C GLY A 36 29.39 5.57 -1.96
N LYS A 37 29.06 6.78 -2.43
CA LYS A 37 27.81 7.46 -2.12
C LYS A 37 26.75 7.16 -3.17
N LEU A 38 25.62 6.59 -2.75
CA LEU A 38 24.44 6.46 -3.61
C LEU A 38 23.93 7.83 -4.04
N SER A 39 23.72 7.97 -5.35
CA SER A 39 23.04 9.11 -5.97
C SER A 39 21.55 8.85 -6.17
N SER A 40 21.19 7.61 -6.51
CA SER A 40 19.80 7.16 -6.58
C SER A 40 19.69 5.64 -6.52
N VAL A 41 18.50 5.12 -6.29
CA VAL A 41 18.16 3.70 -6.53
C VAL A 41 17.05 3.62 -7.56
N GLU A 42 17.19 2.76 -8.56
CA GLU A 42 16.13 2.50 -9.53
C GLU A 42 15.53 1.13 -9.26
N TYR A 43 14.23 1.04 -9.05
CA TYR A 43 13.51 -0.22 -8.95
C TYR A 43 12.76 -0.51 -10.24
N PHE A 44 12.82 -1.76 -10.70
CA PHE A 44 12.14 -2.25 -11.89
C PHE A 44 11.06 -3.26 -11.51
N GLU A 45 9.82 -2.88 -11.78
CA GLU A 45 8.66 -3.77 -11.68
C GLU A 45 8.64 -4.79 -12.83
N PHE A 46 7.84 -5.85 -12.68
CA PHE A 46 7.70 -6.90 -13.69
C PHE A 46 7.11 -6.39 -15.03
N ASN A 47 6.38 -5.28 -15.00
CA ASN A 47 5.78 -4.61 -16.16
C ASN A 47 6.73 -3.59 -16.83
N GLU A 48 8.02 -3.61 -16.49
CA GLU A 48 9.04 -2.65 -16.95
C GLU A 48 8.87 -1.21 -16.43
N ARG A 49 7.94 -0.96 -15.50
CA ARG A 49 7.84 0.33 -14.81
C ARG A 49 9.07 0.54 -13.93
N LYS A 50 9.58 1.78 -13.96
CA LYS A 50 10.75 2.19 -13.20
C LYS A 50 10.39 3.22 -12.14
N THR A 51 10.73 2.93 -10.89
CA THR A 51 10.63 3.86 -9.76
C THR A 51 12.03 4.33 -9.38
N VAL A 52 12.23 5.65 -9.24
CA VAL A 52 13.55 6.22 -8.91
C VAL A 52 13.51 6.87 -7.54
N PHE A 53 14.33 6.35 -6.62
CA PHE A 53 14.52 6.87 -5.28
C PHE A 53 15.71 7.83 -5.26
N THR A 54 15.47 9.09 -4.89
CA THR A 54 16.50 10.13 -4.72
C THR A 54 16.50 10.73 -3.32
N ASN A 55 15.58 10.30 -2.45
CA ASN A 55 15.46 10.77 -1.07
C ASN A 55 16.67 10.34 -0.23
N GLU A 56 17.39 11.30 0.36
CA GLU A 56 18.63 11.03 1.11
C GLU A 56 18.43 10.05 2.28
N GLN A 57 17.29 10.10 2.97
CA GLN A 57 16.99 9.18 4.07
C GLN A 57 16.80 7.75 3.54
N ALA A 58 16.03 7.57 2.47
CA ALA A 58 15.84 6.26 1.83
C ALA A 58 17.17 5.69 1.32
N LEU A 59 18.00 6.52 0.68
CA LEU A 59 19.33 6.13 0.20
C LEU A 59 20.25 5.72 1.37
N SER A 60 20.22 6.45 2.49
CA SER A 60 20.98 6.08 3.69
C SER A 60 20.51 4.74 4.25
N ILE A 61 19.20 4.53 4.40
CA ILE A 61 18.67 3.26 4.92
C ILE A 61 19.07 2.08 4.03
N ILE A 62 18.98 2.23 2.70
CA ILE A 62 19.41 1.18 1.77
C ILE A 62 20.89 0.87 1.96
N GLN A 63 21.74 1.90 1.96
CA GLN A 63 23.18 1.74 2.13
C GLN A 63 23.54 1.10 3.48
N ASP A 64 22.92 1.56 4.57
CA ASP A 64 23.15 1.07 5.92
C ASP A 64 22.67 -0.38 6.08
N THR A 65 21.56 -0.74 5.46
CA THR A 65 21.04 -2.13 5.47
C THR A 65 22.00 -3.06 4.73
N LEU A 66 22.47 -2.68 3.54
CA LEU A 66 23.45 -3.46 2.78
C LEU A 66 24.77 -3.63 3.53
N ASN A 67 25.23 -2.60 4.23
CA ASN A 67 26.51 -2.61 4.95
C ASN A 67 26.44 -3.29 6.32
N SER A 68 25.27 -3.37 6.94
CA SER A 68 25.09 -3.97 8.27
C SER A 68 24.87 -5.48 8.24
N CYS A 69 24.41 -6.02 7.11
CA CYS A 69 24.21 -7.45 6.94
C CYS A 69 25.54 -8.20 6.76
N THR A 70 25.58 -9.45 7.23
CA THR A 70 26.65 -10.41 6.88
C THR A 70 26.15 -11.40 5.85
N TYR A 71 26.99 -11.73 4.87
CA TYR A 71 26.59 -12.52 3.70
C TYR A 71 27.43 -13.78 3.54
N GLU A 72 26.80 -14.85 3.07
CA GLU A 72 27.46 -16.09 2.67
C GLU A 72 27.03 -16.43 1.23
N GLU A 73 28.01 -16.67 0.35
CA GLU A 73 27.75 -17.08 -1.03
C GLU A 73 26.98 -18.42 -1.05
N ILE A 74 25.92 -18.48 -1.87
CA ILE A 74 25.09 -19.66 -2.06
C ILE A 74 25.69 -20.50 -3.18
N ASP A 75 25.67 -21.84 -3.06
CA ASP A 75 26.04 -22.72 -4.16
C ASP A 75 25.10 -22.49 -5.36
N SER A 76 25.64 -22.50 -6.57
CA SER A 76 24.87 -22.30 -7.81
C SER A 76 23.67 -23.25 -7.97
N ASN A 77 23.73 -24.45 -7.39
CA ASN A 77 22.63 -25.41 -7.42
C ASN A 77 21.45 -25.01 -6.51
N ASP A 78 21.68 -24.11 -5.56
CA ASP A 78 20.71 -23.65 -4.56
C ASP A 78 20.17 -22.24 -4.84
N TYR A 79 20.51 -21.66 -6.00
CA TYR A 79 20.07 -20.33 -6.40
C TYR A 79 18.54 -20.19 -6.36
N LYS A 80 18.11 -19.11 -5.70
CA LYS A 80 16.70 -18.72 -5.59
C LYS A 80 16.26 -17.93 -6.82
N LYS A 81 14.94 -17.80 -6.97
CA LYS A 81 14.26 -16.98 -7.97
C LYS A 81 13.30 -16.04 -7.25
N GLY A 82 12.79 -15.03 -7.97
CA GLY A 82 11.80 -14.08 -7.41
C GLY A 82 12.46 -12.96 -6.63
N PHE A 83 13.31 -12.18 -7.30
CA PHE A 83 13.96 -11.01 -6.71
C PHE A 83 13.29 -9.73 -7.17
N TYR A 84 13.27 -8.71 -6.31
CA TYR A 84 13.14 -7.32 -6.73
C TYR A 84 14.38 -6.93 -7.54
N SER A 85 14.19 -6.39 -8.74
CA SER A 85 15.28 -5.92 -9.58
C SER A 85 15.54 -4.46 -9.28
N ILE A 86 16.73 -4.13 -8.78
CA ILE A 86 17.12 -2.74 -8.54
C ILE A 86 18.48 -2.41 -9.19
N ASN A 87 18.69 -1.14 -9.47
CA ASN A 87 20.00 -0.56 -9.76
C ASN A 87 20.40 0.37 -8.61
N LEU A 88 21.57 0.14 -8.04
CA LEU A 88 22.23 1.12 -7.19
C LEU A 88 23.03 2.07 -8.09
N VAL A 89 22.65 3.34 -8.12
CA VAL A 89 23.32 4.36 -8.96
C VAL A 89 24.23 5.18 -8.08
N PHE A 90 25.53 5.07 -8.32
CA PHE A 90 26.59 5.89 -7.73
C PHE A 90 26.98 7.01 -8.69
N GLU A 91 27.85 7.92 -8.27
CA GLU A 91 28.32 9.01 -9.13
C GLU A 91 29.09 8.51 -10.36
N ASP A 92 29.79 7.38 -10.24
CA ASP A 92 30.72 6.86 -11.25
C ASP A 92 30.29 5.53 -11.88
N ARG A 93 29.27 4.86 -11.32
CA ARG A 93 28.83 3.54 -11.78
C ARG A 93 27.38 3.22 -11.42
N THR A 94 26.89 2.14 -12.01
CA THR A 94 25.58 1.57 -11.70
C THR A 94 25.74 0.08 -11.45
N GLU A 95 25.26 -0.39 -10.31
CA GLU A 95 25.35 -1.79 -9.90
C GLU A 95 23.96 -2.42 -9.92
N PRO A 96 23.70 -3.41 -10.80
CA PRO A 96 22.44 -4.12 -10.84
C PRO A 96 22.38 -5.20 -9.75
N LEU A 97 21.29 -5.23 -8.99
CA LEU A 97 21.05 -6.15 -7.90
C LEU A 97 19.69 -6.85 -8.04
N GLY A 98 19.64 -8.10 -7.60
CA GLY A 98 18.40 -8.77 -7.22
C GLY A 98 18.29 -8.82 -5.70
N ILE A 99 17.16 -8.40 -5.11
CA ILE A 99 16.95 -8.42 -3.66
C ILE A 99 15.73 -9.24 -3.28
N ALA A 100 15.87 -10.05 -2.23
CA ALA A 100 14.82 -10.73 -1.48
C ALA A 100 15.15 -10.63 0.01
N ILE A 101 14.19 -10.91 0.91
CA ILE A 101 14.32 -10.61 2.36
C ILE A 101 15.64 -11.11 2.95
N SER A 102 16.07 -12.32 2.59
CA SER A 102 17.29 -12.95 3.12
C SER A 102 18.30 -13.32 2.03
N THR A 103 18.17 -12.77 0.81
CA THR A 103 19.05 -13.12 -0.31
C THR A 103 19.28 -11.94 -1.22
N ILE A 104 20.54 -11.73 -1.62
CA ILE A 104 20.95 -10.74 -2.61
C ILE A 104 21.65 -11.42 -3.78
N ALA A 105 21.38 -10.96 -4.99
CA ALA A 105 22.05 -11.37 -6.22
C ALA A 105 22.83 -10.18 -6.78
N VAL A 106 24.14 -10.32 -6.94
CA VAL A 106 25.03 -9.26 -7.45
C VAL A 106 26.21 -9.89 -8.18
N GLY A 107 26.67 -9.28 -9.27
CA GLY A 107 27.82 -9.77 -10.03
C GLY A 107 27.66 -11.20 -10.60
N GLY A 108 26.42 -11.65 -10.81
CA GLY A 108 26.12 -13.01 -11.30
C GLY A 108 26.17 -14.11 -10.21
N LYS A 109 26.33 -13.73 -8.94
CA LYS A 109 26.32 -14.63 -7.78
C LYS A 109 25.11 -14.34 -6.87
N GLN A 110 24.80 -15.28 -5.98
CA GLN A 110 23.80 -15.08 -4.91
C GLN A 110 24.42 -15.27 -3.54
N TYR A 111 23.96 -14.48 -2.58
CA TYR A 111 24.40 -14.50 -1.20
C TYR A 111 23.20 -14.49 -0.27
N LYS A 112 23.19 -15.35 0.75
CA LYS A 112 22.19 -15.32 1.82
C LYS A 112 22.68 -14.44 2.97
N THR A 113 21.77 -13.77 3.65
CA THR A 113 22.11 -13.08 4.90
C THR A 113 22.27 -14.11 6.02
N ILE A 114 23.31 -13.94 6.85
CA ILE A 114 23.61 -14.77 8.02
C ILE A 114 23.28 -14.02 9.31
N ASP A 115 23.50 -12.72 9.31
CA ASP A 115 23.14 -11.79 10.36
C ASP A 115 22.51 -10.55 9.72
N GLY A 116 21.36 -10.12 10.23
CA GLY A 116 20.47 -9.13 9.60
C GLY A 116 19.60 -9.68 8.46
N ASP A 117 18.77 -8.79 7.91
CA ASP A 117 17.93 -9.04 6.73
C ASP A 117 17.75 -7.77 5.90
N LEU A 118 17.18 -7.93 4.70
CA LEU A 118 16.97 -6.87 3.71
C LEU A 118 15.54 -6.32 3.74
N SER A 119 14.79 -6.53 4.83
CA SER A 119 13.39 -6.10 4.95
C SER A 119 13.24 -4.60 4.78
N ALA A 120 14.13 -3.78 5.36
CA ALA A 120 14.08 -2.33 5.24
C ALA A 120 14.19 -1.84 3.78
N ILE A 121 15.03 -2.51 2.96
CA ILE A 121 15.15 -2.19 1.53
C ILE A 121 13.85 -2.54 0.80
N ILE A 122 13.29 -3.72 1.09
CA ILE A 122 12.03 -4.16 0.49
C ILE A 122 10.89 -3.24 0.90
N SER A 123 10.84 -2.79 2.14
CA SER A 123 9.86 -1.81 2.62
C SER A 123 9.98 -0.49 1.88
N ILE A 124 11.20 -0.01 1.58
CA ILE A 124 11.40 1.21 0.77
C ILE A 124 10.96 0.99 -0.68
N ILE A 125 11.33 -0.16 -1.27
CA ILE A 125 10.91 -0.52 -2.63
C ILE A 125 9.38 -0.54 -2.71
N ASN A 126 8.74 -1.18 -1.74
CA ASN A 126 7.29 -1.28 -1.67
C ASN A 126 6.64 0.07 -1.39
N SER A 127 7.23 0.91 -0.52
CA SER A 127 6.67 2.22 -0.19
C SER A 127 6.78 3.25 -1.32
N GLY A 128 7.89 3.26 -2.08
CA GLY A 128 8.04 4.14 -3.24
C GLY A 128 7.34 3.64 -4.50
N SER A 129 6.89 2.38 -4.51
CA SER A 129 6.09 1.81 -5.61
C SER A 129 4.59 1.84 -5.31
N MET A 130 4.17 2.40 -4.18
CA MET A 130 2.74 2.53 -3.91
C MET A 130 2.13 3.56 -4.84
N ASN A 131 1.11 3.14 -5.55
CA ASN A 131 0.28 4.07 -6.29
C ASN A 131 -0.49 4.94 -5.29
N TYR A 132 -0.78 6.16 -5.72
CA TYR A 132 -1.71 7.04 -5.03
C TYR A 132 -3.07 6.90 -5.68
N ILE A 133 -4.12 7.05 -4.87
CA ILE A 133 -5.50 7.04 -5.36
C ILE A 133 -5.76 8.09 -6.46
N SER A 134 -4.99 9.20 -6.46
CA SER A 134 -5.01 10.23 -7.49
C SER A 134 -4.64 9.74 -8.90
N SER A 135 -4.03 8.55 -9.00
CA SER A 135 -3.78 7.87 -10.29
C SER A 135 -5.08 7.35 -10.94
N TYR A 136 -6.15 7.19 -10.16
CA TYR A 136 -7.43 6.64 -10.60
C TYR A 136 -8.59 7.64 -10.44
N PHE A 137 -8.56 8.45 -9.38
CA PHE A 137 -9.61 9.41 -9.04
C PHE A 137 -9.00 10.81 -8.92
N ILE A 138 -9.45 11.75 -9.75
CA ILE A 138 -8.95 13.14 -9.72
C ILE A 138 -9.13 13.75 -8.32
N ASP A 139 -10.28 13.48 -7.69
CA ASP A 139 -10.54 13.80 -6.29
C ASP A 139 -10.82 12.48 -5.54
N SER A 140 -9.99 12.20 -4.53
CA SER A 140 -10.04 10.96 -3.75
C SER A 140 -11.22 10.93 -2.79
N HIS A 141 -11.74 12.08 -2.38
CA HIS A 141 -12.84 12.22 -1.43
C HIS A 141 -14.18 12.47 -2.13
N GLU A 142 -14.16 13.13 -3.29
CA GLU A 142 -15.37 13.37 -4.08
C GLU A 142 -15.29 12.76 -5.48
N HIS A 143 -16.35 12.09 -5.92
CA HIS A 143 -16.45 11.59 -7.29
C HIS A 143 -17.89 11.62 -7.77
N GLU A 144 -18.13 11.82 -9.07
CA GLU A 144 -19.50 11.89 -9.61
C GLU A 144 -20.28 10.60 -9.42
N SER A 145 -19.59 9.47 -9.30
CA SER A 145 -20.19 8.17 -8.98
C SER A 145 -20.83 8.10 -7.60
N MET A 146 -20.51 9.03 -6.70
CA MET A 146 -21.10 9.11 -5.36
C MET A 146 -22.46 9.84 -5.38
N LYS A 147 -22.94 10.27 -6.54
CA LYS A 147 -24.26 10.92 -6.66
C LYS A 147 -25.34 9.86 -6.80
N ASP A 148 -26.40 9.98 -5.99
CA ASP A 148 -27.56 9.08 -6.07
C ASP A 148 -28.14 9.06 -7.50
N GLY A 149 -28.41 7.85 -7.99
CA GLY A 149 -28.90 7.62 -9.35
C GLY A 149 -27.86 7.78 -10.46
N TYR A 150 -26.57 8.02 -10.14
CA TYR A 150 -25.50 8.02 -11.14
C TYR A 150 -25.50 6.70 -11.92
N THR A 151 -25.36 6.81 -13.24
CA THR A 151 -25.42 5.67 -14.15
C THR A 151 -24.38 5.83 -15.25
N VAL A 152 -23.63 4.76 -15.52
CA VAL A 152 -22.70 4.65 -16.64
C VAL A 152 -23.10 3.49 -17.54
N LYS A 153 -22.84 3.61 -18.85
CA LYS A 153 -22.97 2.50 -19.80
C LYS A 153 -21.64 2.29 -20.52
N CYS A 154 -21.10 1.09 -20.45
CA CYS A 154 -19.83 0.73 -21.06
C CYS A 154 -19.86 -0.74 -21.50
N ASP A 155 -19.09 -1.09 -22.52
CA ASP A 155 -18.87 -2.48 -22.95
C ASP A 155 -17.72 -3.06 -22.11
N LEU A 156 -18.08 -3.63 -20.96
CA LEU A 156 -17.14 -4.15 -19.96
C LEU A 156 -16.57 -5.52 -20.36
N ASN A 157 -17.34 -6.33 -21.09
CA ASN A 157 -16.92 -7.68 -21.50
C ASN A 157 -16.37 -7.74 -22.94
N THR A 158 -16.32 -6.62 -23.66
CA THR A 158 -15.85 -6.49 -25.04
C THR A 158 -16.66 -7.32 -26.06
N ASP A 159 -17.95 -7.52 -25.80
CA ASP A 159 -18.87 -8.23 -26.70
C ASP A 159 -19.58 -7.30 -27.71
N GLY A 160 -19.36 -6.00 -27.59
CA GLY A 160 -19.96 -4.95 -28.43
C GLY A 160 -21.30 -4.44 -27.93
N LYS A 161 -21.74 -4.83 -26.73
CA LYS A 161 -22.94 -4.33 -26.05
C LYS A 161 -22.54 -3.66 -24.75
N ASN A 162 -23.34 -2.68 -24.32
CA ASN A 162 -23.04 -1.96 -23.09
C ASN A 162 -23.76 -2.61 -21.90
N GLU A 163 -22.98 -2.98 -20.89
CA GLU A 163 -23.43 -3.10 -19.52
C GLU A 163 -23.85 -1.74 -18.96
N LYS A 164 -24.73 -1.77 -17.95
CA LYS A 164 -25.18 -0.58 -17.22
C LYS A 164 -24.72 -0.68 -15.78
N ILE A 165 -23.99 0.32 -15.31
CA ILE A 165 -23.60 0.46 -13.90
C ILE A 165 -24.56 1.48 -13.26
N VAL A 166 -25.13 1.14 -12.10
CA VAL A 166 -26.04 2.00 -11.32
C VAL A 166 -25.56 2.03 -9.89
N VAL A 167 -25.56 3.19 -9.26
CA VAL A 167 -25.20 3.31 -7.85
C VAL A 167 -26.43 3.30 -6.96
N GLU A 168 -26.42 2.44 -5.95
CA GLU A 168 -27.29 2.53 -4.78
C GLU A 168 -26.57 3.34 -3.69
N GLN A 169 -27.21 4.40 -3.18
CA GLN A 169 -26.77 5.06 -1.96
C GLN A 169 -27.26 4.27 -0.74
N LEU A 170 -26.34 3.94 0.17
CA LEU A 170 -26.59 3.25 1.43
C LEU A 170 -26.93 4.26 2.53
N GLU A 171 -27.64 3.81 3.57
CA GLU A 171 -28.17 4.67 4.64
C GLU A 171 -27.10 5.19 5.62
N CYS A 172 -25.88 4.66 5.56
CA CYS A 172 -24.74 5.01 6.41
C CYS A 172 -23.82 6.02 5.69
N ASN A 173 -24.07 7.33 5.82
CA ASN A 173 -23.24 8.35 5.18
C ASN A 173 -22.40 9.13 6.21
N GLY A 174 -21.14 8.71 6.38
CA GLY A 174 -20.02 9.64 6.57
C GLY A 174 -19.53 10.02 5.17
N GLY A 175 -19.11 11.26 4.93
CA GLY A 175 -18.92 11.83 3.58
C GLY A 175 -18.05 11.03 2.59
N ASP A 176 -17.31 10.03 3.05
CA ASP A 176 -16.38 9.21 2.27
C ASP A 176 -16.83 7.75 2.05
N GLY A 177 -18.04 7.34 2.43
CA GLY A 177 -18.49 5.96 2.26
C GLY A 177 -20.00 5.77 2.38
N GLY A 178 -20.58 4.89 1.54
CA GLY A 178 -22.01 4.61 1.55
C GLY A 178 -22.60 4.35 0.16
N TYR A 179 -21.87 3.72 -0.75
CA TYR A 179 -22.36 3.44 -2.10
C TYR A 179 -22.16 1.98 -2.45
N PHE A 180 -23.01 1.47 -3.33
CA PHE A 180 -22.86 0.13 -3.88
C PHE A 180 -23.13 0.16 -5.40
N PRO A 181 -22.11 -0.06 -6.25
CA PRO A 181 -22.32 -0.11 -7.69
C PRO A 181 -22.93 -1.45 -8.10
N HIS A 182 -24.09 -1.42 -8.72
CA HIS A 182 -24.72 -2.56 -9.38
C HIS A 182 -24.38 -2.56 -10.86
N VAL A 183 -23.92 -3.70 -11.37
CA VAL A 183 -23.64 -3.87 -12.81
C VAL A 183 -24.73 -4.76 -13.41
N TYR A 184 -25.34 -4.32 -14.51
CA TYR A 184 -26.36 -5.06 -15.24
C TYR A 184 -25.89 -5.35 -16.66
N SER A 185 -26.12 -6.56 -17.14
CA SER A 185 -25.90 -6.96 -18.52
C SER A 185 -26.78 -6.16 -19.48
N SER A 186 -26.50 -6.25 -20.79
CA SER A 186 -27.33 -5.63 -21.83
C SER A 186 -28.80 -6.06 -21.79
N ASP A 187 -29.06 -7.26 -21.25
CA ASP A 187 -30.39 -7.86 -21.15
C ASP A 187 -31.08 -7.56 -19.81
N GLY A 188 -30.39 -6.84 -18.91
CA GLY A 188 -30.91 -6.38 -17.62
C GLY A 188 -30.69 -7.36 -16.45
N GLU A 189 -29.90 -8.42 -16.65
CA GLU A 189 -29.51 -9.33 -15.56
C GLU A 189 -28.38 -8.72 -14.74
N GLU A 190 -28.47 -8.79 -13.41
CA GLU A 190 -27.43 -8.28 -12.53
C GLU A 190 -26.19 -9.20 -12.54
N LEU A 191 -25.03 -8.59 -12.78
CA LEU A 191 -23.72 -9.23 -12.83
C LEU A 191 -23.01 -9.00 -11.49
N ILE A 192 -23.35 -9.82 -10.50
CA ILE A 192 -22.87 -9.70 -9.12
C ILE A 192 -21.36 -9.95 -9.05
N TYR A 193 -20.59 -8.95 -8.61
CA TYR A 193 -19.15 -9.10 -8.32
C TYR A 193 -18.87 -9.32 -6.82
N GLN A 194 -19.82 -8.95 -5.95
CA GLN A 194 -19.73 -9.10 -4.49
C GLN A 194 -21.08 -9.57 -3.94
N GLU A 195 -21.09 -10.61 -3.12
CA GLU A 195 -22.34 -11.24 -2.64
C GLU A 195 -23.12 -10.39 -1.63
N ASP A 196 -22.42 -9.55 -0.85
CA ASP A 196 -23.03 -8.68 0.17
C ASP A 196 -22.71 -7.21 -0.14
N LYS A 197 -23.75 -6.38 -0.17
CA LYS A 197 -23.65 -4.94 -0.43
C LYS A 197 -23.03 -4.13 0.71
N TYR A 198 -22.96 -4.72 1.90
CA TYR A 198 -22.32 -4.13 3.09
C TYR A 198 -20.96 -4.73 3.39
N ALA A 199 -20.47 -5.67 2.56
CA ALA A 199 -19.17 -6.25 2.79
C ALA A 199 -18.07 -5.21 2.57
N THR A 200 -17.24 -5.07 3.58
CA THR A 200 -16.04 -4.23 3.65
C THR A 200 -14.84 -5.16 3.46
N PRO A 201 -14.37 -5.37 2.21
CA PRO A 201 -13.51 -6.51 1.91
C PRO A 201 -12.05 -6.28 2.28
N PHE A 202 -11.69 -5.05 2.69
CA PHE A 202 -10.35 -4.70 3.14
C PHE A 202 -10.33 -4.49 4.65
N ASP A 203 -9.22 -4.87 5.26
CA ASP A 203 -8.96 -4.73 6.68
C ASP A 203 -7.61 -4.01 6.88
N ILE A 204 -7.52 -3.17 7.92
CA ILE A 204 -6.26 -2.61 8.42
C ILE A 204 -6.04 -3.07 9.86
N ASP A 205 -4.95 -3.79 10.08
CA ASP A 205 -4.50 -4.27 11.39
C ASP A 205 -3.33 -3.42 11.86
N TRP A 206 -3.45 -2.83 13.05
CA TRP A 206 -2.42 -1.98 13.65
C TRP A 206 -1.65 -2.74 14.72
N ASN A 207 -0.32 -2.69 14.67
CA ASN A 207 0.52 -3.38 15.64
C ASN A 207 1.73 -2.53 16.04
N GLU A 208 1.70 -1.94 17.23
CA GLU A 208 2.79 -1.13 17.77
C GLU A 208 3.32 -0.08 16.77
N GLY A 209 2.38 0.52 16.03
CA GLY A 209 2.64 1.56 15.04
C GLY A 209 3.03 1.07 13.64
N ALA A 210 3.17 -0.24 13.43
CA ALA A 210 3.10 -0.86 12.11
C ALA A 210 1.63 -1.02 11.68
N ALA A 211 1.40 -1.20 10.38
CA ALA A 211 0.07 -1.46 9.82
C ALA A 211 0.13 -2.55 8.76
N THR A 212 -0.85 -3.45 8.75
CA THR A 212 -1.02 -4.47 7.71
C THR A 212 -2.35 -4.25 7.02
N ILE A 213 -2.36 -4.22 5.69
CA ILE A 213 -3.58 -4.14 4.89
C ILE A 213 -3.84 -5.49 4.24
N SER A 214 -5.07 -5.98 4.39
CA SER A 214 -5.48 -7.28 3.85
C SER A 214 -6.77 -7.16 3.02
N TYR A 215 -6.96 -8.10 2.09
CA TYR A 215 -8.23 -8.33 1.38
C TYR A 215 -8.65 -9.80 1.56
N ASN A 216 -9.82 -10.04 2.17
CA ASN A 216 -10.32 -11.40 2.47
C ASN A 216 -9.23 -12.34 3.07
N ASP A 217 -8.55 -11.88 4.13
CA ASP A 217 -7.45 -12.58 4.81
C ASP A 217 -6.12 -12.69 4.03
N GLU A 218 -6.03 -12.18 2.78
CA GLU A 218 -4.78 -12.09 2.03
C GLU A 218 -4.09 -10.75 2.30
N VAL A 219 -2.87 -10.79 2.84
CA VAL A 219 -2.05 -9.60 3.07
C VAL A 219 -1.67 -8.97 1.73
N LEU A 220 -2.09 -7.73 1.52
CA LEU A 220 -1.74 -6.92 0.36
C LEU A 220 -0.44 -6.14 0.59
N VAL A 221 -0.29 -5.58 1.79
CA VAL A 221 0.89 -4.77 2.13
C VAL A 221 1.11 -4.73 3.64
N ASP A 222 2.39 -4.79 4.02
CA ASP A 222 2.86 -4.61 5.39
C ASP A 222 3.70 -3.33 5.49
N PHE A 223 3.29 -2.44 6.37
CA PHE A 223 3.99 -1.21 6.70
C PHE A 223 4.76 -1.37 8.00
N THR A 224 6.06 -1.09 7.96
CA THR A 224 6.83 -0.89 9.20
C THR A 224 6.37 0.38 9.92
N LYS A 225 6.71 0.48 11.20
CA LYS A 225 6.49 1.70 11.99
C LYS A 225 7.10 2.93 11.34
N GLU A 226 8.28 2.77 10.74
CA GLU A 226 8.99 3.82 10.02
C GLU A 226 8.23 4.25 8.75
N ASN A 227 7.65 3.30 8.00
CA ASN A 227 6.83 3.63 6.83
C ASN A 227 5.57 4.39 7.21
N VAL A 228 4.86 3.93 8.25
CA VAL A 228 3.67 4.63 8.77
C VAL A 228 4.04 6.04 9.21
N LYS A 229 5.11 6.22 9.99
CA LYS A 229 5.59 7.54 10.40
C LYS A 229 5.85 8.44 9.19
N GLU A 230 6.52 7.92 8.15
CA GLU A 230 6.80 8.70 6.94
C GLU A 230 5.52 9.14 6.21
N ILE A 231 4.52 8.27 6.11
CA ILE A 231 3.20 8.59 5.53
C ILE A 231 2.57 9.75 6.30
N TYR A 232 2.48 9.63 7.63
CA TYR A 232 1.88 10.68 8.46
C TYR A 232 2.69 11.98 8.51
N TYR A 233 4.03 11.93 8.44
CA TYR A 233 4.84 13.13 8.33
C TYR A 233 4.61 13.87 7.01
N LYS A 234 4.37 13.14 5.91
CA LYS A 234 3.96 13.75 4.64
C LYS A 234 2.58 14.41 4.77
N LEU A 235 1.61 13.73 5.39
CA LEU A 235 0.26 14.27 5.61
C LEU A 235 0.25 15.51 6.53
N GLY A 236 0.98 15.48 7.64
CA GLY A 236 1.06 16.57 8.62
C GLY A 236 1.92 17.77 8.22
N SER A 237 2.52 17.74 7.03
CA SER A 237 3.08 18.95 6.40
C SER A 237 1.97 19.88 5.84
N SER A 238 0.73 19.39 5.71
CA SER A 238 -0.46 20.23 5.56
C SER A 238 -0.89 20.73 6.94
N GLU A 239 -1.32 22.00 7.05
CA GLU A 239 -1.54 22.73 8.31
C GLU A 239 -2.58 22.13 9.30
N TYR A 240 -3.11 20.94 9.02
CA TYR A 240 -4.24 20.32 9.71
C TYR A 240 -3.87 19.33 10.82
N TYR A 241 -2.65 18.76 10.83
CA TYR A 241 -2.30 17.70 11.79
C TYR A 241 -1.22 18.15 12.79
N ASP A 242 -1.52 17.98 14.09
CA ASP A 242 -0.51 18.17 15.14
C ASP A 242 0.47 16.98 15.15
N ILE A 243 1.57 17.17 14.42
CA ILE A 243 2.66 16.18 14.33
C ILE A 243 3.41 15.98 15.65
N SER A 244 3.18 16.79 16.69
CA SER A 244 3.93 16.71 17.95
C SER A 244 3.69 15.42 18.74
N ASN A 245 2.59 14.71 18.49
CA ASN A 245 2.25 13.44 19.13
C ASN A 245 1.95 12.30 18.11
N ILE A 246 2.44 12.41 16.88
CA ILE A 246 2.21 11.44 15.79
C ILE A 246 2.52 10.00 16.21
N GLU A 247 3.60 9.80 16.97
CA GLU A 247 4.00 8.50 17.45
C GLU A 247 3.02 7.97 18.50
N GLY A 248 2.54 8.80 19.41
CA GLY A 248 1.51 8.40 20.36
C GLY A 248 0.21 7.97 19.67
N THR A 249 -0.22 8.73 18.66
CA THR A 249 -1.44 8.42 17.89
C THR A 249 -1.31 7.09 17.15
N VAL A 250 -0.25 6.93 16.35
CA VAL A 250 0.00 5.72 15.55
C VAL A 250 0.11 4.47 16.44
N MET A 251 0.72 4.60 17.62
CA MET A 251 0.80 3.50 18.59
C MET A 251 -0.56 3.17 19.25
N SER A 252 -1.54 4.09 19.18
CA SER A 252 -2.88 3.93 19.75
C SER A 252 -3.96 3.66 18.69
N ALA A 253 -3.58 3.56 17.43
CA ALA A 253 -4.48 3.22 16.34
C ALA A 253 -5.13 1.85 16.59
N TYR A 254 -6.37 1.69 16.14
CA TYR A 254 -7.18 0.50 16.36
C TYR A 254 -7.48 -0.17 15.02
N ASP A 255 -7.52 -1.50 15.05
CA ASP A 255 -7.89 -2.31 13.89
C ASP A 255 -9.26 -1.89 13.37
N SER A 256 -9.36 -1.73 12.05
CA SER A 256 -10.61 -1.33 11.44
C SER A 256 -10.80 -2.02 10.09
N LYS A 257 -12.06 -2.11 9.68
CA LYS A 257 -12.40 -2.51 8.31
C LYS A 257 -12.44 -1.26 7.44
N SER A 258 -12.29 -1.44 6.14
CA SER A 258 -12.65 -0.38 5.20
C SER A 258 -14.12 0.01 5.36
N ASP A 259 -14.52 1.16 4.83
CA ASP A 259 -15.93 1.43 4.64
C ASP A 259 -16.52 0.59 3.50
N CYS A 260 -17.82 0.77 3.26
CA CYS A 260 -18.46 0.37 2.01
C CYS A 260 -17.80 1.06 0.82
N ALA A 261 -18.18 0.68 -0.41
CA ALA A 261 -17.61 1.32 -1.58
C ALA A 261 -17.84 2.84 -1.53
N SER A 262 -16.77 3.57 -1.82
CA SER A 262 -16.69 5.03 -1.76
C SER A 262 -16.63 5.64 -3.15
N GLY A 263 -16.86 4.87 -4.21
CA GLY A 263 -16.94 5.36 -5.58
C GLY A 263 -16.38 4.37 -6.58
N PHE A 264 -16.57 4.66 -7.86
CA PHE A 264 -16.02 3.85 -8.94
C PHE A 264 -15.67 4.69 -10.16
N VAL A 265 -14.76 4.16 -10.99
CA VAL A 265 -14.47 4.65 -12.34
C VAL A 265 -14.43 3.47 -13.32
N VAL A 266 -14.65 3.75 -14.59
CA VAL A 266 -14.44 2.78 -15.67
C VAL A 266 -13.26 3.24 -16.50
N THR A 267 -12.26 2.40 -16.67
CA THR A 267 -11.07 2.71 -17.47
C THR A 267 -11.37 2.60 -18.96
N ASP A 268 -10.50 3.19 -19.80
CA ASP A 268 -10.60 3.10 -21.26
C ASP A 268 -10.57 1.66 -21.80
N ASN A 269 -10.06 0.71 -21.01
CA ASN A 269 -9.97 -0.71 -21.37
C ASN A 269 -11.20 -1.53 -20.95
N GLY A 270 -12.24 -0.90 -20.39
CA GLY A 270 -13.45 -1.60 -19.92
C GLY A 270 -13.28 -2.25 -18.55
N GLU A 271 -12.28 -1.86 -17.77
CA GLU A 271 -12.10 -2.30 -16.39
C GLU A 271 -12.87 -1.38 -15.44
N LEU A 272 -13.58 -1.96 -14.47
CA LEU A 272 -14.29 -1.23 -13.42
C LEU A 272 -13.42 -1.19 -12.17
N LEU A 273 -13.08 0.01 -11.71
CA LEU A 273 -12.34 0.21 -10.46
C LEU A 273 -13.30 0.67 -9.38
N VAL A 274 -13.41 -0.08 -8.28
CA VAL A 274 -14.24 0.30 -7.12
C VAL A 274 -13.33 0.59 -5.94
N LYS A 275 -13.43 1.79 -5.36
CA LYS A 275 -12.62 2.20 -4.20
C LYS A 275 -13.37 2.01 -2.88
N TYR A 276 -12.62 1.72 -1.83
CA TYR A 276 -13.09 1.50 -0.46
C TYR A 276 -12.18 2.31 0.47
N TYR A 277 -12.78 3.16 1.31
CA TYR A 277 -12.06 4.03 2.22
C TYR A 277 -11.39 3.22 3.35
N ILE A 278 -10.10 3.46 3.63
CA ILE A 278 -9.40 2.85 4.76
C ILE A 278 -9.01 3.95 5.75
N SER A 279 -9.61 3.87 6.94
CA SER A 279 -9.35 4.80 8.05
C SER A 279 -7.90 4.73 8.50
N GLY A 280 -7.35 5.88 8.88
CA GLY A 280 -6.05 5.98 9.51
C GLY A 280 -6.11 5.96 11.04
N ALA A 281 -4.98 6.30 11.65
CA ALA A 281 -4.75 6.32 13.09
C ALA A 281 -5.69 7.27 13.85
N TYR A 282 -6.27 8.29 13.19
CA TYR A 282 -7.31 9.15 13.78
C TYR A 282 -8.74 8.69 13.44
N GLY A 283 -8.90 7.42 13.04
CA GLY A 283 -10.19 6.86 12.62
C GLY A 283 -10.72 7.53 11.36
N HIS A 284 -12.04 7.65 11.24
CA HIS A 284 -12.71 8.20 10.03
C HIS A 284 -12.47 9.71 9.80
N SER A 285 -11.67 10.38 10.65
CA SER A 285 -11.23 11.76 10.41
C SER A 285 -9.91 11.86 9.63
N ASP A 286 -9.31 10.72 9.31
CA ASP A 286 -8.01 10.57 8.69
C ASP A 286 -8.03 9.38 7.73
N THR A 287 -7.47 9.57 6.54
CA THR A 287 -7.48 8.57 5.48
C THR A 287 -6.08 8.02 5.34
N PHE A 288 -5.90 6.74 5.70
CA PHE A 288 -4.61 6.08 5.49
C PHE A 288 -4.39 5.79 4.00
N GLY A 289 -5.46 5.41 3.31
CA GLY A 289 -5.48 5.10 1.90
C GLY A 289 -6.79 4.49 1.47
N TYR A 290 -6.74 3.78 0.35
CA TYR A 290 -7.91 3.14 -0.25
C TYR A 290 -7.59 1.71 -0.67
N GLY A 291 -8.53 0.81 -0.42
CA GLY A 291 -8.58 -0.47 -1.12
C GLY A 291 -9.26 -0.27 -2.47
N VAL A 292 -8.66 -0.76 -3.55
CA VAL A 292 -9.20 -0.67 -4.91
C VAL A 292 -9.40 -2.08 -5.45
N LEU A 293 -10.62 -2.40 -5.86
CA LEU A 293 -10.91 -3.61 -6.62
C LEU A 293 -10.86 -3.29 -8.10
N HIS A 294 -9.93 -3.93 -8.79
CA HIS A 294 -9.84 -3.95 -10.24
C HIS A 294 -10.70 -5.10 -10.76
N LEU A 295 -11.82 -4.76 -11.38
CA LEU A 295 -12.84 -5.70 -11.84
C LEU A 295 -12.84 -5.75 -13.37
N THR A 296 -12.50 -6.92 -13.93
CA THR A 296 -12.62 -7.18 -15.37
C THR A 296 -13.68 -8.24 -15.62
N LEU A 297 -14.59 -7.97 -16.55
CA LEU A 297 -15.65 -8.89 -16.93
C LEU A 297 -15.23 -9.68 -18.18
N ASP A 298 -15.30 -11.01 -18.13
CA ASP A 298 -15.04 -11.82 -19.31
C ASP A 298 -16.29 -11.96 -20.21
N LYS A 299 -16.12 -12.56 -21.40
CA LYS A 299 -17.22 -12.79 -22.36
C LYS A 299 -18.28 -13.79 -21.88
N GLU A 300 -18.03 -14.48 -20.77
CA GLU A 300 -19.00 -15.35 -20.11
C GLU A 300 -19.68 -14.64 -18.93
N ASN A 301 -19.49 -13.32 -18.81
CA ASN A 301 -19.98 -12.48 -17.72
C ASN A 301 -19.48 -12.91 -16.35
N LYS A 302 -18.24 -13.41 -16.26
CA LYS A 302 -17.57 -13.72 -15.00
C LYS A 302 -16.57 -12.64 -14.65
N TRP A 303 -16.59 -12.23 -13.39
CA TRP A 303 -15.65 -11.28 -12.84
C TRP A 303 -14.32 -11.95 -12.52
N THR A 304 -13.23 -11.30 -12.95
CA THR A 304 -11.91 -11.45 -12.36
C THR A 304 -11.65 -10.23 -11.48
N ILE A 305 -11.25 -10.48 -10.24
CA ILE A 305 -11.05 -9.46 -9.21
C ILE A 305 -9.57 -9.44 -8.85
N LYS A 306 -8.96 -8.26 -8.91
CA LYS A 306 -7.61 -8.04 -8.42
C LYS A 306 -7.65 -6.90 -7.37
N PRO A 307 -7.36 -7.20 -6.09
CA PRO A 307 -7.28 -6.16 -5.06
C PRO A 307 -5.95 -5.40 -5.15
N GLU A 308 -5.98 -4.13 -4.75
CA GLU A 308 -4.80 -3.27 -4.58
C GLU A 308 -5.02 -2.37 -3.37
N PHE A 309 -3.96 -2.07 -2.63
CA PHE A 309 -3.94 -0.95 -1.70
C PHE A 309 -3.19 0.23 -2.34
N VAL A 310 -3.77 1.43 -2.24
CA VAL A 310 -3.14 2.67 -2.67
C VAL A 310 -3.14 3.68 -1.54
N LEU A 311 -2.08 4.47 -1.45
CA LEU A 311 -1.98 5.52 -0.44
C LEU A 311 -2.95 6.65 -0.77
N ASP A 312 -3.44 7.30 0.28
CA ASP A 312 -4.05 8.60 0.12
C ASP A 312 -2.93 9.62 -0.19
N SER A 313 -3.09 10.38 -1.26
CA SER A 313 -2.43 11.66 -1.44
C SER A 313 -2.98 12.35 -2.69
N ASP A 314 -3.11 13.67 -2.56
CA ASP A 314 -3.12 14.57 -3.70
C ASP A 314 -1.77 15.33 -3.74
N PRO A 315 -0.86 15.05 -4.68
CA PRO A 315 0.30 15.92 -4.92
C PRO A 315 -0.10 17.33 -5.43
N HIS A 316 -1.39 17.58 -5.70
CA HIS A 316 -1.93 18.88 -6.11
C HIS A 316 -2.64 19.67 -5.00
N LYS A 317 -2.61 19.22 -3.73
CA LYS A 317 -2.92 20.07 -2.57
C LYS A 317 -1.79 21.06 -2.22
N GLU A 318 -0.87 21.36 -3.16
CA GLU A 318 -0.36 22.73 -3.27
C GLU A 318 -1.50 23.63 -3.73
N VAL A 319 -2.35 23.98 -2.77
CA VAL A 319 -3.02 25.27 -2.65
C VAL A 319 -3.23 25.96 -4.00
N ALA A 320 -4.31 25.58 -4.69
CA ALA A 320 -5.05 26.57 -5.46
C ALA A 320 -5.58 27.60 -4.45
N LEU A 321 -4.70 28.51 -4.02
CA LEU A 321 -5.07 29.83 -3.55
C LEU A 321 -5.72 30.45 -4.77
N ASP A 322 -7.03 30.22 -4.87
CA ASP A 322 -7.90 30.99 -5.72
C ASP A 322 -7.67 32.46 -5.33
N ASP A 323 -6.97 33.16 -6.21
CA ASP A 323 -6.74 34.60 -6.23
C ASP A 323 -8.05 35.39 -6.44
N SER A 324 -9.20 34.85 -6.01
CA SER A 324 -10.49 35.53 -5.99
C SER A 324 -10.68 36.38 -4.72
N LEU A 325 -9.61 37.03 -4.26
CA LEU A 325 -9.72 38.32 -3.56
C LEU A 325 -9.93 39.44 -4.59
N GLU A 326 -10.97 39.31 -5.42
CA GLU A 326 -11.54 40.49 -6.08
C GLU A 326 -12.47 41.18 -5.07
N GLU A 327 -11.99 42.33 -4.61
CA GLU A 327 -12.79 43.37 -3.98
C GLU A 327 -14.09 43.59 -4.77
N SER A 328 -15.20 43.04 -4.27
CA SER A 328 -16.52 43.61 -4.55
C SER A 328 -17.01 44.32 -3.28
N THR A 329 -16.57 45.57 -3.15
CA THR A 329 -17.28 46.55 -2.34
C THR A 329 -18.63 46.78 -3.00
N ASP A 330 -19.69 46.17 -2.49
CA ASP A 330 -21.04 46.70 -2.69
C ASP A 330 -21.89 46.48 -1.45
N GLU A 331 -22.28 47.61 -0.86
CA GLU A 331 -23.21 47.76 0.25
C GLU A 331 -24.54 47.04 -0.05
N TYR A 332 -24.97 46.12 0.81
CA TYR A 332 -26.39 45.79 0.97
C TYR A 332 -26.79 45.60 2.43
N ILE A 333 -27.25 46.72 2.99
CA ILE A 333 -28.40 46.93 3.89
C ILE A 333 -28.92 45.74 4.69
N VAL A 334 -28.82 45.91 6.02
CA VAL A 334 -29.48 45.17 7.10
C VAL A 334 -31.02 45.29 7.05
N SER A 335 -31.74 44.15 7.07
CA SER A 335 -33.13 43.98 7.56
C SER A 335 -33.44 42.47 7.52
N SER A 336 -34.00 41.75 8.50
CA SER A 336 -34.55 42.03 9.82
C SER A 336 -34.86 40.68 10.50
N THR A 337 -34.57 40.59 11.80
CA THR A 337 -35.32 39.89 12.88
C THR A 337 -35.56 38.37 12.81
N SER A 338 -34.82 37.62 13.64
CA SER A 338 -35.37 36.72 14.67
C SER A 338 -34.31 36.49 15.77
N PRO A 339 -34.64 36.60 17.07
CA PRO A 339 -33.67 36.40 18.15
C PRO A 339 -33.49 34.89 18.42
N VAL A 340 -32.24 34.44 18.44
CA VAL A 340 -31.88 33.15 19.04
C VAL A 340 -31.81 33.36 20.55
N GLU A 341 -32.78 32.81 21.28
CA GLU A 341 -32.70 32.68 22.74
C GLU A 341 -31.59 31.67 23.08
N THR A 342 -30.48 32.17 23.61
CA THR A 342 -29.48 31.33 24.28
C THR A 342 -30.04 30.89 25.63
N LEU A 343 -30.33 29.60 25.80
CA LEU A 343 -30.65 29.01 27.10
C LEU A 343 -29.43 29.13 28.03
N PRO A 344 -29.60 29.53 29.30
CA PRO A 344 -28.50 29.60 30.25
C PRO A 344 -28.06 28.19 30.68
N TYR A 345 -26.75 27.95 30.62
CA TYR A 345 -26.08 26.77 31.15
C TYR A 345 -26.30 26.67 32.67
N ASP A 346 -26.94 25.59 33.12
CA ASP A 346 -27.10 25.27 34.54
C ASP A 346 -26.13 24.12 34.91
N PRO A 347 -25.07 24.41 35.69
CA PRO A 347 -24.05 23.43 36.05
C PRO A 347 -24.54 22.39 37.07
N GLU A 348 -25.76 22.50 37.62
CA GLU A 348 -26.30 21.58 38.64
C GLU A 348 -27.34 20.60 38.06
N ALA A 349 -27.53 20.57 36.73
CA ALA A 349 -28.46 19.63 36.10
C ALA A 349 -27.96 18.19 36.21
N GLU A 350 -28.56 17.39 37.09
CA GLU A 350 -28.37 15.94 37.18
C GLU A 350 -28.98 15.25 35.95
N TRP A 351 -28.12 14.79 35.04
CA TRP A 351 -28.52 14.04 33.85
C TRP A 351 -28.86 12.59 34.23
N ASN A 352 -30.16 12.29 34.31
CA ASN A 352 -30.61 10.91 34.46
C ASN A 352 -30.50 10.18 33.13
N TYR A 353 -29.59 9.20 33.08
CA TYR A 353 -29.34 8.33 31.92
C TYR A 353 -30.53 7.37 31.74
N VAL A 354 -31.15 7.37 30.56
CA VAL A 354 -32.15 6.37 30.16
C VAL A 354 -31.47 5.38 29.22
N PRO A 355 -31.35 4.09 29.57
CA PRO A 355 -30.85 3.08 28.65
C PRO A 355 -31.86 2.88 27.52
N LEU A 356 -31.37 2.80 26.28
CA LEU A 356 -32.17 2.40 25.13
C LEU A 356 -32.24 0.86 25.10
N ASP A 357 -33.45 0.32 24.94
CA ASP A 357 -33.77 -1.11 24.82
C ASP A 357 -33.16 -1.74 23.56
#